data_AF-A0A6G4WQ29-F1
#
_entry.id   AF-A0A6G4WQ29-F1
#
_cell.length_a   1.000
_cell.length_b   1.000
_cell.length_c   1.000
_cell.angle_alpha   90.00
_cell.angle_beta   90.00
_cell.angle_gamma   90.00
#
_symmetry.space_group_name_H-M   'P 1'
#
loop_
_entity.id
_entity.type
_entity.pdbx_description
1 polymer ?
#
loop_
_entity_poly.entity_id
_entity_poly.type
_entity_poly.pdbx_seq_one_letter_code
_entity_poly.pdbx_strand_id
1 'polypeptide(L)'
;ALVALTYRSAVDNPGRFAKSRTVGAYFGLTPKKYQSGETDIDGGITKVGDSMVRTALYEAAHIMLTRATRFSALKRWAMDVAKRRGMKRAKVALARKLATVLHRMWADVSQFRWGKDTVAA
;
A
#
# COMPACT_ATOMS: atom_id res chain seq x y z
N ALA A 1 4.73 -7.88 -13.86
CA ALA A 1 5.17 -6.72 -14.66
C ALA A 1 4.17 -5.55 -14.60
N LEU A 2 2.87 -5.78 -14.89
CA LEU A 2 1.85 -4.72 -14.98
C LEU A 2 1.81 -3.75 -13.78
N VAL A 3 1.75 -4.26 -12.54
CA VAL A 3 1.65 -3.43 -11.34
C VAL A 3 2.81 -2.44 -11.21
N ALA A 4 4.04 -2.88 -11.47
CA ALA A 4 5.22 -2.02 -11.36
C ALA A 4 5.24 -0.94 -12.44
N LEU A 5 4.88 -1.30 -13.68
CA LEU A 5 4.80 -0.36 -14.80
C LEU A 5 3.72 0.72 -14.55
N THR A 6 2.51 0.29 -14.21
CA THR A 6 1.38 1.18 -13.88
C THR A 6 1.69 2.10 -12.70
N TYR A 7 2.37 1.57 -11.68
CA TYR A 7 2.76 2.38 -10.53
C TYR A 7 3.81 3.44 -10.91
N ARG A 8 4.84 3.05 -11.67
CA ARG A 8 5.91 3.96 -12.10
C ARG A 8 5.37 5.07 -12.98
N SER A 9 4.50 4.74 -13.94
CA SER A 9 3.88 5.73 -14.84
C SER A 9 3.03 6.75 -14.09
N ALA A 10 2.34 6.34 -13.01
CA ALA A 10 1.47 7.25 -12.26
C ALA A 10 2.20 8.11 -11.21
N VAL A 11 3.34 7.65 -10.71
CA VAL A 11 4.21 8.43 -9.82
C VAL A 11 5.12 9.38 -10.60
N ASP A 12 5.60 8.96 -11.77
CA ASP A 12 6.51 9.69 -12.67
C ASP A 12 7.88 10.01 -12.06
N ASN A 13 7.92 10.90 -11.04
CA ASN A 13 9.11 11.24 -10.29
C ASN A 13 8.97 10.82 -8.80
N PRO A 14 9.83 9.91 -8.28
CA PRO A 14 9.79 9.50 -6.88
C PRO A 14 10.17 10.64 -5.92
N GLY A 15 10.97 11.61 -6.37
CA GLY A 15 11.36 12.78 -5.58
C GLY A 15 10.21 13.74 -5.26
N ARG A 16 9.06 13.63 -5.93
CA ARG A 16 7.91 14.52 -5.68
C ARG A 16 7.28 14.32 -4.31
N PHE A 17 7.50 13.16 -3.69
CA PHE A 17 6.92 12.82 -2.40
C PHE A 17 7.94 12.97 -1.28
N ALA A 18 7.80 14.02 -0.47
CA ALA A 18 8.67 14.24 0.69
C ALA A 18 8.66 13.08 1.70
N LYS A 19 7.54 12.33 1.80
CA LYS A 19 7.42 11.16 2.68
C LYS A 19 6.74 10.02 1.92
N SER A 20 7.36 8.85 1.81
CA SER A 20 6.79 7.70 1.07
C SER A 20 5.38 7.28 1.51
N ARG A 21 5.00 7.54 2.76
CA ARG A 21 3.66 7.24 3.29
C ARG A 21 2.54 8.05 2.62
N THR A 22 2.84 9.20 2.02
CA THR A 22 1.85 10.06 1.36
C THR A 22 1.38 9.49 0.03
N VAL A 23 2.16 8.59 -0.57
CA VAL A 23 1.79 7.93 -1.84
C VAL A 23 0.50 7.13 -1.71
N GLY A 24 0.25 6.53 -0.54
CA GLY A 24 -1.02 5.84 -0.29
C GLY A 24 -2.23 6.78 -0.32
N ALA A 25 -2.07 8.03 0.14
CA ALA A 25 -3.12 9.05 0.06
C ALA A 25 -3.31 9.54 -1.37
N TYR A 26 -2.23 9.69 -2.13
CA TYR A 26 -2.25 10.09 -3.54
C TYR A 26 -3.08 9.12 -4.41
N PHE A 27 -3.02 7.82 -4.14
CA PHE A 27 -3.83 6.81 -4.85
C PHE A 27 -5.22 6.56 -4.23
N GLY A 28 -5.61 7.37 -3.23
CA GLY A 28 -6.94 7.28 -2.62
C GLY A 28 -7.15 6.04 -1.77
N LEU A 29 -6.08 5.48 -1.22
CA LEU A 29 -6.09 4.28 -0.34
C LEU A 29 -6.18 4.65 1.15
N THR A 30 -6.45 5.92 1.47
CA THR A 30 -6.67 6.42 2.84
C THR A 30 -8.16 6.60 3.12
N PRO A 31 -8.61 6.45 4.37
CA PRO A 31 -9.98 6.78 4.74
C PRO A 31 -10.24 8.27 4.51
N LYS A 32 -11.47 8.59 4.13
CA LYS A 32 -12.00 9.95 4.14
C LYS A 32 -12.18 10.38 5.59
N LYS A 33 -11.73 11.58 5.92
CA LYS A 33 -11.92 12.19 7.24
C LYS A 33 -12.91 13.33 7.10
N TYR A 34 -13.97 13.32 7.91
CA TYR A 34 -14.88 14.45 8.06
C TYR A 34 -14.76 14.96 9.50
N GLN A 35 -14.20 16.16 9.65
CA GLN A 35 -13.97 16.79 10.94
C GLN A 35 -14.54 18.20 10.95
N SER A 36 -15.34 18.52 11.96
CA SER A 36 -15.96 19.84 12.14
C SER A 36 -16.27 20.06 13.62
N GLY A 37 -15.64 21.06 14.26
CA GLY A 37 -15.79 21.29 15.70
C GLY A 37 -15.47 20.04 16.51
N GLU A 38 -16.46 19.53 17.23
CA GLU A 38 -16.38 18.29 18.03
C GLU A 38 -16.63 17.00 17.23
N THR A 39 -17.08 17.11 15.97
CA THR A 39 -17.37 15.96 15.12
C THR A 39 -16.08 15.42 14.50
N ASP A 40 -15.82 14.12 14.72
CA ASP A 40 -14.76 13.39 14.03
C ASP A 40 -15.24 12.04 13.51
N ILE A 41 -15.38 11.91 12.18
CA ILE A 41 -15.91 10.72 11.51
C ILE A 41 -14.91 10.18 10.49
N ASP A 42 -14.55 8.90 10.66
CA ASP A 42 -13.81 8.11 9.68
C ASP A 42 -14.77 7.44 8.69
N GLY A 43 -14.68 7.83 7.42
CA GLY A 43 -15.48 7.28 6.33
C GLY A 43 -14.79 6.14 5.56
N GLY A 44 -15.36 5.80 4.41
CA GLY A 44 -14.74 4.88 3.45
C GLY A 44 -13.43 5.42 2.87
N ILE A 45 -12.73 4.60 2.08
CA ILE A 45 -11.54 5.09 1.35
C ILE A 45 -11.92 6.24 0.41
N THR A 46 -11.04 7.22 0.27
CA THR A 46 -11.32 8.43 -0.53
C THR A 46 -11.52 8.11 -2.01
N LYS A 47 -10.84 7.08 -2.55
CA LYS A 47 -10.84 6.71 -3.98
C LYS A 47 -10.38 7.83 -4.92
N VAL A 48 -9.80 8.90 -4.37
CA VAL A 48 -9.21 10.02 -5.12
C VAL A 48 -7.96 9.54 -5.85
N GLY A 49 -7.67 10.11 -7.02
CA GLY A 49 -6.52 9.73 -7.84
C GLY A 49 -6.77 8.51 -8.73
N ASP A 50 -5.69 8.00 -9.31
CA ASP A 50 -5.71 7.00 -10.38
C ASP A 50 -6.39 5.68 -9.97
N SER A 51 -7.49 5.34 -10.66
CA SER A 51 -8.26 4.12 -10.43
C SER A 51 -7.54 2.86 -10.89
N MET A 52 -6.74 2.94 -11.95
CA MET A 52 -5.98 1.83 -12.52
C MET A 52 -4.87 1.41 -11.55
N VAL A 53 -4.13 2.36 -10.99
CA VAL A 53 -3.08 2.06 -9.99
C VAL A 53 -3.69 1.47 -8.73
N ARG A 54 -4.81 2.04 -8.26
CA ARG A 54 -5.51 1.54 -7.08
C ARG A 54 -5.98 0.09 -7.28
N THR A 55 -6.54 -0.23 -8.44
CA THR A 55 -6.94 -1.59 -8.80
C THR A 55 -5.73 -2.52 -8.89
N ALA A 56 -4.66 -2.10 -9.55
CA ALA A 56 -3.43 -2.89 -9.66
C ALA A 56 -2.82 -3.22 -8.29
N LEU A 57 -2.79 -2.25 -7.36
CA LEU A 57 -2.31 -2.45 -5.99
C LEU A 57 -3.24 -3.36 -5.18
N TYR A 58 -4.56 -3.26 -5.38
CA TYR A 58 -5.52 -4.13 -4.73
C TYR A 58 -5.42 -5.58 -5.20
N GLU A 59 -5.26 -5.79 -6.52
CA GLU A 59 -5.05 -7.12 -7.09
C GLU A 59 -3.71 -7.73 -6.64
N ALA A 60 -2.64 -6.92 -6.59
CA ALA A 60 -1.36 -7.35 -6.04
C ALA A 60 -1.50 -7.81 -4.58
N ALA A 61 -2.21 -7.03 -3.76
CA ALA A 61 -2.52 -7.40 -2.38
C ALA A 61 -3.37 -8.67 -2.29
N HIS A 62 -4.35 -8.83 -3.19
CA HIS A 62 -5.18 -10.02 -3.25
C HIS A 62 -4.36 -11.27 -3.55
N ILE A 63 -3.53 -11.26 -4.59
CA ILE A 63 -2.66 -12.37 -4.99
C ILE A 63 -1.67 -12.71 -3.87
N MET A 64 -1.10 -11.70 -3.22
CA MET A 64 -0.17 -11.87 -2.11
C MET A 64 -0.80 -12.57 -0.90
N LEU A 65 -2.09 -12.34 -0.65
CA LEU A 65 -2.83 -12.97 0.45
C LEU A 65 -3.37 -14.36 0.10
N THR A 66 -3.72 -14.63 -1.16
CA THR A 66 -4.41 -15.88 -1.53
C THR A 66 -3.57 -16.88 -2.30
N ARG A 67 -2.63 -16.44 -3.14
CA ARG A 67 -1.87 -17.31 -4.05
C ARG A 67 -0.39 -17.38 -3.72
N ALA A 68 0.20 -16.32 -3.18
CA ALA A 68 1.62 -16.33 -2.88
C ALA A 68 1.93 -17.33 -1.77
N THR A 69 2.74 -18.34 -2.04
CA THR A 69 3.16 -19.37 -1.06
C THR A 69 4.33 -18.88 -0.20
N ARG A 70 5.18 -18.02 -0.76
CA ARG A 70 6.36 -17.47 -0.09
C ARG A 70 5.99 -16.64 1.15
N PHE A 71 6.72 -16.88 2.24
CA PHE A 71 6.59 -16.08 3.45
C PHE A 71 7.10 -14.65 3.23
N SER A 72 6.39 -13.68 3.80
CA SER A 72 6.92 -12.34 4.03
C SER A 72 6.39 -11.74 5.32
N ALA A 73 7.19 -10.92 5.99
CA ALA A 73 6.76 -10.15 7.15
C ALA A 73 5.54 -9.27 6.82
N LEU A 74 5.47 -8.76 5.58
CA LEU A 74 4.35 -7.98 5.07
C LEU A 74 3.07 -8.82 4.93
N LYS A 75 3.17 -10.05 4.40
CA LYS A 75 2.04 -11.00 4.31
C LYS A 75 1.55 -11.38 5.70
N ARG A 76 2.46 -11.70 6.63
CA ARG A 76 2.10 -12.04 8.03
C ARG A 76 1.32 -10.90 8.69
N TRP A 77 1.83 -9.68 8.61
CA TRP A 77 1.14 -8.50 9.12
C TRP A 77 -0.26 -8.32 8.50
N ALA A 78 -0.40 -8.55 7.20
CA ALA A 78 -1.70 -8.42 6.53
C ALA A 78 -2.68 -9.54 6.93
N MET A 79 -2.20 -10.76 7.19
CA MET A 79 -3.01 -11.85 7.77
C MET A 79 -3.47 -11.51 9.19
N ASP A 80 -2.62 -10.87 10.01
CA ASP A 80 -3.01 -10.40 11.35
C ASP A 80 -4.07 -9.29 11.28
N VAL A 81 -4.04 -8.45 10.25
CA VAL A 81 -5.13 -7.49 9.97
C VAL A 81 -6.40 -8.22 9.52
N ALA A 82 -6.27 -9.26 8.69
CA ALA A 82 -7.41 -10.04 8.22
C ALA A 82 -8.13 -10.73 9.38
N LYS A 83 -7.38 -11.28 10.35
CA LYS A 83 -7.93 -11.90 11.56
C LYS A 83 -8.73 -10.91 12.40
N ARG A 84 -8.27 -9.66 12.52
CA ARG A 84 -8.92 -8.65 13.39
C ARG A 84 -10.04 -7.87 12.72
N ARG A 85 -9.97 -7.63 11.41
CA ARG A 85 -10.83 -6.67 10.70
C ARG A 85 -11.46 -7.24 9.42
N GLY A 86 -11.19 -8.50 9.10
CA GLY A 86 -11.72 -9.17 7.91
C GLY A 86 -10.87 -9.01 6.65
N MET A 87 -11.03 -9.95 5.73
CA MET A 87 -10.17 -10.08 4.54
C MET A 87 -10.25 -8.88 3.59
N LYS A 88 -11.44 -8.31 3.37
CA LYS A 88 -11.62 -7.13 2.49
C LYS A 88 -10.81 -5.93 2.99
N ARG A 89 -10.87 -5.67 4.31
CA ARG A 89 -10.11 -4.57 4.94
C ARG A 89 -8.61 -4.84 4.92
N ALA A 90 -8.19 -6.09 5.10
CA ALA A 90 -6.79 -6.47 5.00
C ALA A 90 -6.20 -6.27 3.60
N LYS A 91 -6.93 -6.60 2.53
CA LYS A 91 -6.50 -6.34 1.14
C LYS A 91 -6.25 -4.85 0.91
N VAL A 92 -7.17 -3.99 1.33
CA VAL A 92 -7.01 -2.52 1.20
C VAL A 92 -5.83 -2.01 2.04
N ALA A 93 -5.68 -2.48 3.28
CA ALA A 93 -4.57 -2.10 4.14
C ALA A 93 -3.22 -2.53 3.56
N LEU A 94 -3.16 -3.74 2.98
CA LEU A 94 -1.98 -4.25 2.30
C LEU A 94 -1.67 -3.45 1.03
N ALA A 95 -2.67 -3.12 0.21
CA ALA A 95 -2.49 -2.28 -0.98
C ALA A 95 -1.87 -0.92 -0.63
N ARG A 96 -2.35 -0.26 0.44
CA ARG A 96 -1.78 0.99 0.95
C ARG A 96 -0.32 0.82 1.37
N LYS A 97 -0.01 -0.28 2.08
CA LYS A 97 1.35 -0.55 2.55
C LYS A 97 2.29 -0.90 1.39
N LEU A 98 1.82 -1.65 0.39
CA LEU A 98 2.54 -1.92 -0.85
C LEU A 98 2.88 -0.62 -1.59
N ALA A 99 1.94 0.33 -1.69
CA ALA A 99 2.22 1.63 -2.30
C ALA A 99 3.39 2.36 -1.62
N THR A 100 3.50 2.25 -0.29
CA THR A 100 4.61 2.87 0.46
C THR A 100 5.93 2.11 0.25
N VAL A 101 5.87 0.77 0.22
CA VAL A 101 7.06 -0.07 0.03
C VAL A 101 7.63 0.10 -1.39
N LEU A 102 6.78 0.11 -2.42
CA LEU A 102 7.20 0.35 -3.81
C LEU A 102 7.89 1.71 -3.95
N HIS A 103 7.35 2.75 -3.33
CA HIS A 103 7.98 4.08 -3.32
C HIS A 103 9.37 4.03 -2.69
N ARG A 104 9.50 3.39 -1.52
CA ARG A 104 10.77 3.26 -0.81
C ARG A 104 11.80 2.46 -1.59
N MET A 105 11.39 1.32 -2.16
CA MET A 105 12.26 0.51 -3.01
C MET A 105 12.79 1.31 -4.19
N TRP A 106 11.93 2.13 -4.81
CA TRP A 106 12.34 2.94 -5.95
C TRP A 106 13.23 4.12 -5.55
N ALA A 107 12.89 4.85 -4.50
CA ALA A 107 13.68 5.99 -4.01
C ALA A 107 15.07 5.58 -3.51
N ASP A 108 15.16 4.44 -2.81
CA ASP A 108 16.41 3.94 -2.22
C ASP A 108 17.18 2.99 -3.16
N VAL A 109 16.68 2.75 -4.38
CA VAL A 109 17.19 1.74 -5.35
C VAL A 109 17.45 0.39 -4.67
N SER A 110 16.48 -0.09 -3.89
CA SER A 110 16.60 -1.28 -3.05
C SER A 110 15.61 -2.37 -3.42
N GLN A 111 15.98 -3.62 -3.15
CA GLN A 111 15.12 -4.78 -3.39
C GLN A 111 14.08 -4.97 -2.27
N PHE A 112 13.01 -5.70 -2.58
CA PHE A 112 11.98 -6.02 -1.60
C PHE A 112 12.55 -6.94 -0.51
N ARG A 113 12.46 -6.50 0.75
CA ARG A 113 12.89 -7.27 1.91
C ARG A 113 11.77 -8.21 2.37
N TRP A 114 12.02 -9.51 2.30
CA TRP A 114 11.03 -10.54 2.62
C TRP A 114 10.85 -10.71 4.13
N GLY A 115 11.92 -10.56 4.91
CA GLY A 115 11.92 -10.64 6.37
C GLY A 115 12.51 -9.38 7.03
N LYS A 116 12.79 -9.46 8.33
CA LYS A 116 13.78 -8.57 8.96
C LYS A 116 15.16 -9.05 8.54
N ASP A 117 15.49 -8.89 7.26
CA ASP A 117 16.88 -9.00 6.86
C ASP A 117 17.56 -7.77 7.46
N THR A 118 18.29 -7.99 8.56
CA THR A 118 19.25 -7.03 9.08
C THR A 118 20.21 -6.76 7.94
N VAL A 119 20.03 -5.61 7.27
CA VAL A 119 21.07 -5.09 6.41
C VAL A 119 22.24 -4.81 7.35
N ALA A 120 23.20 -5.73 7.37
CA ALA A 120 24.53 -5.44 7.90
C ALA A 120 25.02 -4.22 7.11
N ALA A 121 25.22 -3.13 7.84
CA ALA A 121 25.93 -1.96 7.36
C ALA A 121 27.42 -2.32 7.20
#